data_AF-A0A9P9LUI1-F1
#
_entry.id   AF-A0A9P9LUI1-F1
#
_cell.length_a   1.000
_cell.length_b   1.000
_cell.length_c   1.000
_cell.angle_alpha   90.00
_cell.angle_beta   90.00
_cell.angle_gamma   90.00
#
_symmetry.space_group_name_H-M   'P 1'
#
loop_
_entity.id
_entity.type
_entity.pdbx_description
1 polymer ?
#
loop_
_entity_poly.entity_id
_entity_poly.type
_entity_poly.pdbx_seq_one_letter_code
_entity_poly.pdbx_strand_id
1 'polypeptide(L)'
;MAPNTRQTDRFTPPPKPQSRGIPNTERRMKFFKAYDDNIKVKSFRAICRDKDEKESTARGWITQRRNLSLLANRRTRKLLKRLGKPLKMTPAMCCMLVNLKQNPVRNQLYEAQIEYHYLPIKKRQLQRKLCEHINGGRRYKMAFIKKKVLDKNR
;
A
#
# COMPACT_ATOMS: atom_id res chain seq x y z
N MET A 1 -47.56 21.07 6.88
CA MET A 1 -46.11 20.86 6.67
C MET A 1 -45.53 20.26 7.94
N ALA A 2 -44.77 19.16 7.86
CA ALA A 2 -44.17 18.53 9.03
C ALA A 2 -42.90 19.29 9.46
N PRO A 3 -42.65 19.51 10.77
CA PRO A 3 -41.46 20.21 11.24
C PRO A 3 -40.20 19.36 11.02
N ASN A 4 -39.13 20.01 10.56
CA ASN A 4 -37.84 19.38 10.27
C ASN A 4 -37.07 19.11 11.58
N THR A 5 -37.17 17.90 12.11
CA THR A 5 -36.57 17.47 13.39
C THR A 5 -35.08 17.10 13.31
N ARG A 6 -34.33 17.65 12.34
CA ARG A 6 -32.91 17.28 12.11
C ARG A 6 -31.89 18.37 12.44
N GLN A 7 -32.12 19.14 13.50
CA GLN A 7 -31.05 19.96 14.09
C GLN A 7 -30.65 19.39 15.45
N THR A 8 -29.75 18.40 15.43
CA THR A 8 -28.98 18.04 16.62
C THR A 8 -27.72 18.89 16.62
N ASP A 9 -27.79 20.09 17.18
CA ASP A 9 -26.60 20.85 17.55
C ASP A 9 -25.91 20.12 18.71
N ARG A 10 -25.09 19.13 18.37
CA ARG A 10 -24.18 18.50 19.33
C ARG A 10 -23.09 19.50 19.65
N PHE A 11 -23.30 20.27 20.71
CA PHE A 11 -22.27 21.12 21.30
C PHE A 11 -21.10 20.23 21.75
N THR A 12 -20.12 20.05 20.88
CA THR A 12 -18.92 19.27 21.17
C THR A 12 -17.94 20.21 21.86
N PRO A 13 -17.62 20.02 23.15
CA PRO A 13 -16.68 20.90 23.83
C PRO A 13 -15.34 20.87 23.10
N PRO A 14 -14.63 22.02 23.00
CA PRO A 14 -13.35 22.07 22.32
C PRO A 14 -12.40 21.05 22.98
N PRO A 15 -11.61 20.31 22.17
CA PRO A 15 -10.68 19.35 22.72
C PRO A 15 -9.73 20.05 23.70
N LYS A 16 -9.51 19.45 24.88
CA LYS A 16 -8.55 19.95 25.87
C LYS A 16 -7.21 20.26 25.17
N PRO A 17 -6.51 21.35 25.53
CA PRO A 17 -5.22 21.65 24.94
C PRO A 17 -4.31 20.44 25.20
N GLN A 18 -3.95 19.74 24.13
CA GLN A 18 -2.97 18.67 24.21
C GLN A 18 -1.72 19.28 24.83
N SER A 19 -1.23 18.75 25.95
CA SER A 19 0.05 19.13 26.53
C SER A 19 1.09 19.06 25.41
N ARG A 20 1.44 20.23 24.85
CA ARG A 20 2.39 20.33 23.75
C ARG A 20 3.77 20.20 24.38
N GLY A 21 4.14 18.96 24.73
CA GLY A 21 5.54 18.63 24.95
C GLY A 21 6.35 19.12 23.75
N ILE A 22 7.62 19.47 23.98
CA ILE A 22 8.52 20.04 22.96
C ILE A 22 8.34 19.28 21.64
N PRO A 23 8.05 19.97 20.52
CA PRO A 23 7.89 19.32 19.23
C PRO A 23 9.05 18.36 18.94
N ASN A 24 8.74 17.11 18.55
CA ASN A 24 9.74 16.07 18.30
C ASN A 24 10.84 16.50 17.30
N THR A 25 10.52 17.44 16.41
CA THR A 25 11.47 18.03 15.45
C THR A 25 12.58 18.82 16.16
N GLU A 26 12.23 19.68 17.12
CA GLU A 26 13.21 20.51 17.85
C GLU A 26 14.13 19.63 18.72
N ARG A 27 13.55 18.64 19.41
CA ARG A 27 14.30 17.65 20.19
C ARG A 27 15.33 16.92 19.31
N ARG A 28 14.89 16.43 18.14
CA ARG A 28 15.77 15.80 17.14
C ARG A 28 16.88 16.70 16.67
N MET A 29 16.57 17.95 16.32
CA MET A 29 17.58 18.89 15.84
C MET A 29 18.62 19.19 16.92
N LYS A 30 18.20 19.43 18.16
CA LYS A 30 19.11 19.63 19.30
C LYS A 30 20.02 18.41 19.54
N PHE A 31 19.46 17.21 19.42
CA PHE A 31 20.21 15.97 19.52
C PHE A 31 21.23 15.83 18.37
N PHE A 32 20.83 16.02 17.11
CA PHE A 32 21.72 15.88 15.97
C PHE A 32 22.85 16.91 15.97
N LYS A 33 22.57 18.16 16.35
CA LYS A 33 23.60 19.17 16.52
C LYS A 33 24.63 18.74 17.58
N ALA A 34 24.16 18.34 18.75
CA ALA A 34 25.06 17.87 19.81
C ALA A 34 25.81 16.60 19.43
N TYR A 35 25.19 15.71 18.65
CA TYR A 35 25.83 14.53 18.12
C TYR A 35 26.96 14.90 17.16
N ASP A 36 26.70 15.78 16.18
CA ASP A 36 27.71 16.22 15.20
C ASP A 36 28.88 16.94 15.88
N ASP A 37 28.60 17.77 16.89
CA ASP A 37 29.62 18.53 17.64
C ASP A 37 30.46 17.62 18.55
N ASN A 38 29.85 16.61 19.19
CA ASN A 38 30.49 15.86 20.28
C ASN A 38 30.83 14.39 19.95
N ILE A 39 30.53 13.88 18.75
CA ILE A 39 30.73 12.46 18.41
C ILE A 39 32.17 11.96 18.64
N LYS A 40 33.17 12.84 18.45
CA LYS A 40 34.59 12.51 18.63
C LYS A 40 35.05 12.60 20.09
N VAL A 41 34.31 13.32 20.94
CA VAL A 41 34.72 13.71 22.29
C VAL A 41 33.95 12.95 23.37
N LYS A 42 32.64 12.75 23.15
CA LYS A 42 31.74 12.12 24.12
C LYS A 42 31.21 10.80 23.60
N SER A 43 31.01 9.84 24.51
CA SER A 43 30.29 8.62 24.17
C SER A 43 28.83 8.92 23.81
N PHE A 44 28.25 8.10 22.93
CA PHE A 44 26.85 8.21 22.55
C PHE A 44 25.89 8.25 23.75
N ARG A 45 26.19 7.46 24.79
CA ARG A 45 25.41 7.45 26.04
C ARG A 45 25.49 8.77 26.79
N ALA A 46 26.66 9.40 26.84
CA ALA A 46 26.82 10.72 27.44
C ALA A 46 26.02 11.79 26.69
N ILE A 47 26.06 11.77 25.34
CA ILE A 47 25.27 12.70 24.51
C ILE A 47 23.76 12.52 24.74
N CYS A 48 23.30 11.28 24.90
CA CYS A 48 21.90 10.99 25.23
C CYS A 48 21.51 11.53 26.62
N ARG A 49 22.37 11.38 27.63
CA ARG A 49 22.16 11.93 28.97
C ARG A 49 22.12 13.46 28.96
N ASP A 50 23.05 14.11 28.27
CA ASP A 50 23.13 15.58 28.15
C ASP A 50 21.88 16.19 27.49
N LYS A 51 21.18 15.42 26.66
CA LYS A 51 19.97 15.86 25.94
C LYS A 51 18.67 15.27 26.48
N ASP A 52 18.73 14.52 27.58
CA ASP A 52 17.59 13.82 28.18
C ASP A 52 16.79 12.98 27.15
N GLU A 53 17.52 12.21 26.33
CA GLU A 53 16.93 11.33 25.32
C GLU A 53 17.22 9.86 25.62
N LYS A 54 16.21 9.02 25.37
CA LYS A 54 16.37 7.57 25.51
C LYS A 54 17.33 7.03 24.44
N GLU A 55 18.28 6.19 24.84
CA GLU A 55 19.27 5.60 23.93
C GLU A 55 18.61 4.86 22.74
N SER A 56 17.51 4.12 23.00
CA SER A 56 16.77 3.40 21.96
C SER A 56 16.16 4.33 20.92
N THR A 57 15.63 5.47 21.36
CA THR A 57 15.06 6.50 20.50
C THR A 57 16.13 7.19 19.66
N ALA A 58 17.24 7.61 20.30
CA ALA A 58 18.36 8.25 19.64
C ALA A 58 19.05 7.34 18.60
N ARG A 59 19.21 6.04 18.89
CA ARG A 59 19.72 5.06 17.90
C ARG A 59 18.79 4.98 16.70
N GLY A 60 17.47 4.93 16.94
CA GLY A 60 16.48 4.96 15.87
C GLY A 60 16.57 6.22 14.99
N TRP A 61 16.89 7.37 15.59
CA TRP A 61 17.10 8.63 14.86
C TRP A 61 18.37 8.59 14.00
N ILE A 62 19.48 8.04 14.51
CA ILE A 62 20.71 7.86 13.73
C ILE A 62 20.47 6.92 12.55
N THR A 63 19.80 5.79 12.75
CA THR A 63 19.46 4.86 11.66
C THR A 63 18.60 5.56 10.60
N GLN A 64 17.64 6.38 11.01
CA GLN A 64 16.85 7.18 10.07
C GLN A 64 17.68 8.21 9.33
N ARG A 65 18.61 8.89 9.99
CA ARG A 65 19.53 9.86 9.38
C ARG A 65 20.47 9.21 8.38
N ARG A 66 20.92 7.97 8.61
CA ARG A 66 21.68 7.21 7.62
C ARG A 66 20.89 6.89 6.36
N ASN A 67 19.58 6.66 6.49
CA ASN A 67 18.71 6.29 5.36
C ASN A 67 18.14 7.50 4.60
N LEU A 68 17.87 8.62 5.29
CA LEU A 68 17.14 9.78 4.76
C LEU A 68 17.99 11.07 4.74
N SER A 69 19.23 11.01 5.21
CA SER A 69 20.14 12.16 5.32
C SER A 69 19.50 13.33 6.07
N LEU A 70 19.51 14.54 5.50
CA LEU A 70 18.97 15.76 6.13
C LEU A 70 17.45 15.72 6.37
N LEU A 71 16.70 14.91 5.62
CA LEU A 71 15.26 14.79 5.80
C LEU A 71 14.89 14.16 7.16
N ALA A 72 15.81 13.41 7.78
CA ALA A 72 15.61 12.82 9.10
C ALA A 72 15.53 13.85 10.24
N ASN A 73 16.01 15.08 10.01
CA ASN A 73 15.89 16.18 10.97
C ASN A 73 14.42 16.57 11.21
N ARG A 74 13.55 16.31 10.23
CA ARG A 74 12.10 16.54 10.34
C ARG A 74 11.41 15.30 10.92
N ARG A 75 10.21 15.48 11.48
CA ARG A 75 9.33 14.36 11.82
C ARG A 75 8.92 13.64 10.54
N THR A 76 9.49 12.45 10.30
CA THR A 76 9.14 11.62 9.15
C THR A 76 8.08 10.59 9.54
N ARG A 77 7.12 10.34 8.65
CA ARG A 77 6.17 9.22 8.81
C ARG A 77 6.97 7.92 8.70
N LYS A 78 6.66 6.93 9.53
CA LYS A 78 7.25 5.59 9.40
C LYS A 78 6.94 5.06 8.00
N LEU A 79 8.00 4.72 7.24
CA LEU A 79 7.84 4.05 5.96
C LEU A 79 7.30 2.64 6.20
N LEU A 80 6.22 2.29 5.51
CA LEU A 80 5.66 0.94 5.57
C LEU A 80 6.60 0.00 4.80
N LYS A 81 7.15 -1.01 5.48
CA LYS A 81 7.99 -2.05 4.83
C LYS A 81 7.20 -2.91 3.84
N ARG A 82 5.87 -2.97 3.99
CA ARG A 82 4.97 -3.70 3.10
C ARG A 82 3.96 -2.70 2.55
N LEU A 83 3.99 -2.49 1.24
CA LEU A 83 3.08 -1.59 0.51
C LEU A 83 1.61 -2.07 0.53
N GLY A 84 1.34 -3.27 1.03
CA GLY A 84 0.00 -3.81 1.20
C GLY A 84 -0.01 -5.34 1.28
N LYS A 85 -1.21 -5.90 1.16
CA LYS A 85 -1.42 -7.36 1.03
C LYS A 85 -0.86 -7.84 -0.32
N PRO A 86 -0.17 -8.98 -0.40
CA PRO A 86 0.27 -9.53 -1.68
C PRO A 86 -0.92 -9.73 -2.63
N LEU A 87 -0.69 -9.46 -3.91
CA LEU A 87 -1.70 -9.63 -4.95
C LEU A 87 -2.09 -11.11 -5.04
N LYS A 88 -3.40 -11.39 -5.03
CA LYS A 88 -3.92 -12.76 -5.23
C LYS A 88 -3.66 -13.32 -6.63
N MET A 89 -3.43 -12.44 -7.60
CA MET A 89 -3.09 -12.78 -8.98
C MET A 89 -1.92 -11.92 -9.43
N THR A 90 -0.89 -12.57 -9.95
CA THR A 90 0.26 -11.89 -10.52
C THR A 90 -0.02 -11.49 -11.98
N PRO A 91 0.70 -10.48 -12.51
CA PRO A 91 0.59 -10.12 -13.93
C PRO A 91 0.94 -11.29 -14.85
N ALA A 92 1.91 -12.12 -14.47
CA ALA A 92 2.31 -13.32 -15.23
C ALA A 92 1.16 -14.33 -15.36
N MET A 93 0.41 -14.57 -14.27
CA MET A 93 -0.78 -15.44 -14.34
C MET A 93 -1.86 -14.84 -15.25
N CYS A 94 -2.03 -13.52 -15.27
CA CYS A 94 -2.95 -12.86 -16.19
C CYS A 94 -2.51 -13.11 -17.65
N CYS A 95 -1.23 -12.97 -17.98
CA CYS A 95 -0.69 -13.28 -19.31
C CYS A 95 -0.93 -14.74 -19.71
N MET A 96 -0.71 -15.69 -18.78
CA MET A 96 -0.94 -17.12 -19.00
C MET A 96 -2.40 -17.41 -19.39
N LEU A 97 -3.36 -16.76 -18.73
CA LEU A 97 -4.78 -16.91 -19.06
C LEU A 97 -5.12 -16.39 -20.45
N VAL A 98 -4.36 -15.45 -21.01
CA VAL A 98 -4.62 -14.91 -22.37
C VAL A 98 -4.06 -15.84 -23.43
N ASN A 99 -2.96 -16.53 -23.14
CA ASN A 99 -2.26 -17.33 -24.12
C ASN A 99 -3.09 -18.56 -24.51
N LEU A 100 -3.48 -18.68 -25.79
CA LEU A 100 -4.26 -19.82 -26.29
C LEU A 100 -3.57 -21.17 -26.06
N LYS A 101 -2.24 -21.21 -26.16
CA LYS A 101 -1.45 -22.43 -25.92
C LYS A 101 -1.45 -22.87 -24.46
N GLN A 102 -1.60 -21.94 -23.52
CA GLN A 102 -1.53 -22.21 -22.08
C GLN A 102 -2.92 -22.27 -21.42
N ASN A 103 -3.94 -21.67 -22.04
CA ASN A 103 -5.31 -21.67 -21.56
C ASN A 103 -6.26 -22.33 -22.59
N PRO A 104 -6.51 -23.65 -22.49
CA PRO A 104 -7.40 -24.36 -23.42
C PRO A 104 -8.87 -23.92 -23.25
N VAL A 105 -9.24 -23.45 -22.06
CA VAL A 105 -10.59 -22.96 -21.74
C VAL A 105 -10.76 -21.45 -21.94
N ARG A 106 -9.84 -20.81 -22.68
CA ARG A 106 -9.86 -19.35 -22.94
C ARG A 106 -11.20 -18.86 -23.50
N ASN A 107 -11.87 -19.67 -24.33
CA ASN A 107 -13.11 -19.30 -25.00
C ASN A 107 -14.36 -19.50 -24.11
N GLN A 108 -14.23 -20.11 -22.94
CA GLN A 108 -15.32 -20.36 -22.02
C GLN A 108 -15.57 -19.16 -21.08
N LEU A 109 -16.65 -19.25 -20.29
CA LEU A 109 -16.97 -18.26 -19.26
C LEU A 109 -15.87 -18.17 -18.21
N TYR A 110 -15.72 -16.98 -17.60
CA TYR A 110 -14.75 -16.75 -16.54
C TYR A 110 -14.90 -17.69 -15.34
N GLU A 111 -16.12 -18.17 -15.05
CA GLU A 111 -16.36 -19.16 -13.99
C GLU A 111 -15.68 -20.49 -14.30
N ALA A 112 -15.85 -21.01 -15.52
CA ALA A 112 -15.18 -22.22 -15.98
C ALA A 112 -13.64 -22.07 -16.01
N GLN A 113 -13.13 -20.89 -16.36
CA GLN A 113 -11.68 -20.61 -16.31
C GLN A 113 -11.14 -20.59 -14.87
N ILE A 114 -11.91 -20.06 -13.93
CA ILE A 114 -11.54 -20.02 -12.50
C ILE A 114 -11.49 -21.43 -11.94
N GLU A 115 -12.48 -22.26 -12.29
CA GLU A 115 -12.56 -23.66 -11.85
C GLU A 115 -11.42 -24.50 -12.44
N TYR A 116 -11.18 -24.39 -13.76
CA TYR A 116 -10.14 -25.15 -14.45
C TYR A 116 -8.72 -24.84 -13.92
N HIS A 117 -8.41 -23.56 -13.66
CA HIS A 117 -7.09 -23.12 -13.18
C HIS A 117 -7.01 -23.00 -11.66
N TYR A 118 -8.06 -23.41 -10.93
CA TYR A 118 -8.17 -23.32 -9.47
C TYR A 118 -7.78 -21.94 -8.92
N LEU A 119 -8.26 -20.87 -9.57
CA LEU A 119 -7.86 -19.50 -9.23
C LEU A 119 -8.50 -19.04 -7.90
N PRO A 120 -7.74 -18.46 -6.96
CA PRO A 120 -8.27 -18.04 -5.64
C PRO A 120 -9.01 -16.70 -5.68
N ILE A 121 -9.80 -16.46 -6.72
CA ILE A 121 -10.48 -15.19 -7.00
C ILE A 121 -11.88 -15.40 -7.59
N LYS A 122 -12.74 -14.40 -7.40
CA LYS A 122 -14.09 -14.39 -7.98
C LYS A 122 -14.08 -13.79 -9.40
N LYS A 123 -15.08 -14.13 -10.22
CA LYS A 123 -15.29 -13.61 -11.59
C LYS A 123 -15.04 -12.11 -11.77
N ARG A 124 -15.65 -11.27 -10.93
CA ARG A 124 -15.49 -9.80 -11.01
C ARG A 124 -14.05 -9.36 -10.78
N GLN A 125 -13.32 -10.06 -9.90
CA GLN A 125 -11.90 -9.78 -9.64
C GLN A 125 -11.03 -10.21 -10.82
N LEU A 126 -11.34 -11.36 -11.44
CA LEU A 126 -10.63 -11.83 -12.64
C LEU A 126 -10.77 -10.82 -13.78
N GLN A 127 -12.00 -10.38 -14.08
CA GLN A 127 -12.27 -9.38 -15.11
C GLN A 127 -11.49 -8.08 -14.90
N ARG A 128 -11.53 -7.56 -13.67
CA ARG A 128 -10.81 -6.33 -13.31
C ARG A 128 -9.30 -6.51 -13.46
N LYS A 129 -8.75 -7.64 -13.01
CA LYS A 129 -7.32 -7.94 -13.09
C LYS A 129 -6.83 -8.10 -14.52
N LEU A 130 -7.61 -8.77 -15.37
CA LEU A 130 -7.31 -8.88 -16.79
C LEU A 130 -7.35 -7.52 -17.49
N CYS A 131 -8.28 -6.64 -17.13
CA CYS A 131 -8.35 -5.28 -17.65
C CYS A 131 -7.15 -4.41 -17.21
N GLU A 132 -6.78 -4.50 -15.93
CA GLU A 132 -5.65 -3.76 -15.34
C GLU A 132 -4.30 -4.17 -15.93
N HIS A 133 -4.07 -5.47 -16.13
CA HIS A 133 -2.73 -5.99 -16.46
C HIS A 133 -2.52 -6.30 -17.95
N ILE A 134 -3.58 -6.37 -18.76
CA ILE A 134 -3.47 -6.65 -20.20
C ILE A 134 -4.22 -5.54 -20.95
N ASN A 135 -3.51 -4.46 -21.33
CA ASN A 135 -3.92 -3.39 -22.25
C ASN A 135 -5.44 -3.24 -22.48
N GLY A 136 -6.23 -3.07 -21.41
CA GLY A 136 -7.67 -2.86 -21.46
C GLY A 136 -8.52 -4.05 -21.93
N GLY A 137 -8.10 -5.31 -21.75
CA GLY A 137 -8.92 -6.52 -21.94
C GLY A 137 -9.57 -6.68 -23.32
N ARG A 138 -9.12 -5.93 -24.35
CA ARG A 138 -9.87 -5.69 -25.59
C ARG A 138 -10.14 -6.93 -26.46
N ARG A 139 -9.49 -8.07 -26.20
CA ARG A 139 -9.72 -9.36 -26.92
C ARG A 139 -10.28 -10.50 -26.06
N TYR A 140 -10.79 -10.19 -24.86
CA TYR A 140 -11.42 -11.20 -23.98
C TYR A 140 -12.94 -11.34 -24.17
N LYS A 141 -13.54 -10.56 -25.07
CA LYS A 141 -14.93 -10.75 -25.47
C LYS A 141 -14.99 -11.83 -26.54
N MET A 142 -15.44 -13.03 -26.18
CA MET A 142 -16.52 -13.75 -26.88
C MET A 142 -16.51 -13.71 -28.42
N ALA A 143 -15.35 -13.70 -29.09
CA ALA A 143 -15.30 -13.51 -30.55
C ALA A 143 -15.69 -14.76 -31.34
N PHE A 144 -15.98 -15.89 -30.68
CA PHE A 144 -16.29 -17.15 -31.33
C PHE A 144 -17.59 -17.83 -30.87
N ILE A 145 -18.43 -17.21 -30.02
CA ILE A 145 -19.77 -17.76 -29.70
C ILE A 145 -20.78 -17.35 -30.79
N LYS A 146 -20.52 -17.78 -32.02
CA LYS A 146 -21.49 -18.07 -33.10
C LYS A 146 -20.71 -18.51 -34.34
N LYS A 147 -20.20 -19.73 -34.35
CA LYS A 147 -20.32 -20.55 -35.56
C LYS A 147 -21.26 -21.68 -35.20
N LYS A 148 -22.51 -21.58 -35.67
CA LYS A 148 -23.26 -22.80 -36.01
C LYS A 148 -22.36 -23.51 -37.01
N VAL A 149 -21.80 -24.65 -36.65
CA VAL A 149 -21.25 -25.57 -37.65
C VAL A 149 -22.48 -26.01 -38.44
N LEU A 150 -22.69 -25.40 -39.60
CA LEU A 150 -23.60 -25.94 -40.60
C LEU A 150 -23.02 -27.31 -40.96
N ASP A 151 -23.88 -28.33 -40.95
CA ASP A 151 -23.51 -29.70 -41.28
C ASP A 151 -22.77 -29.78 -42.62
N LYS A 152 -21.92 -30.82 -42.73
CA LYS A 152 -21.11 -31.18 -43.90
C LYS A 152 -21.85 -30.94 -45.22
N ASN A 153 -21.21 -30.24 -46.16
CA ASN A 153 -21.58 -30.31 -47.56
C ASN A 153 -21.47 -31.78 -48.02
N ARG A 154 -22.59 -32.38 -48.39
CA ARG A 154 -22.64 -33.62 -49.17
C ARG A 154 -22.23 -33.33 -50.60
#